data_AF-A0A7J9WCM4-F1
#
_entry.id   AF-A0A7J9WCM4-F1
#
_cell.length_a   1.000
_cell.length_b   1.000
_cell.length_c   1.000
_cell.angle_alpha   90.00
_cell.angle_beta   90.00
_cell.angle_gamma   90.00
#
_symmetry.space_group_name_H-M   'P 1'
#
loop_
_entity.id
_entity.type
_entity.pdbx_description
1 polymer ?
#
loop_
_entity_poly.entity_id
_entity_poly.type
_entity_poly.pdbx_seq_one_letter_code
_entity_poly.pdbx_strand_id
1 'polypeptide(L)' 'MRTPLDADVRGGAVPLFLGDETEQTSRRLIAAGIVVDFRPGAGIRIGAHFFNTLEECELLLTRLRP' A
#
# COMPACT_ATOMS: atom_id res chain seq x y z
N MET A 1 2.99 2.68 12.31
CA MET A 1 4.34 2.07 12.13
C MET A 1 4.99 2.74 10.92
N ARG A 2 6.26 3.17 11.01
CA ARG A 2 7.00 3.74 9.87
C ARG A 2 8.02 2.71 9.37
N THR A 3 8.04 2.48 8.07
CA THR A 3 8.98 1.57 7.40
C THR A 3 10.30 2.28 7.12
N PRO A 4 11.47 1.60 7.19
CA PRO A 4 12.74 2.18 6.79
C PRO A 4 12.73 2.64 5.32
N LEU A 5 13.36 3.79 5.05
CA LEU A 5 13.52 4.32 3.68
C LEU A 5 14.65 3.61 2.93
N ASP A 6 15.70 3.21 3.65
CA ASP A 6 16.77 2.40 3.11
C ASP A 6 16.24 1.01 2.73
N ALA A 7 16.48 0.61 1.48
CA ALA A 7 16.00 -0.64 0.93
C ALA A 7 16.70 -1.86 1.54
N ASP A 8 17.97 -1.72 1.96
CA ASP A 8 18.77 -2.84 2.47
C ASP A 8 18.31 -3.32 3.85
N VAL A 9 17.55 -2.48 4.56
CA VAL A 9 16.99 -2.77 5.90
C VAL A 9 15.47 -2.74 5.93
N ARG A 10 14.81 -2.55 4.78
CA ARG A 10 13.35 -2.53 4.68
C ARG A 10 12.80 -3.95 4.49
N GLY A 11 11.81 -4.31 5.30
CA GLY A 11 11.06 -5.56 5.12
C GLY A 11 10.19 -5.56 3.86
N GLY A 12 9.64 -6.72 3.49
CA GLY A 12 8.87 -6.89 2.24
C GLY A 12 7.50 -6.20 2.18
N ALA A 13 7.11 -5.41 3.18
CA ALA A 13 5.83 -4.69 3.18
C ALA A 13 5.99 -3.25 3.66
N VAL A 14 5.32 -2.33 2.97
CA VAL A 14 5.29 -0.90 3.27
C VAL A 14 3.89 -0.53 3.78
N PRO A 15 3.73 -0.26 5.09
CA PRO A 15 2.53 0.40 5.60
C PRO A 15 2.45 1.86 5.15
N LEU A 16 1.32 2.26 4.57
CA LEU A 16 0.98 3.64 4.22
C LEU A 16 -0.13 4.16 5.13
N PHE A 17 0.04 5.41 5.59
CA PHE A 17 -0.95 6.16 6.35
C PHE A 17 -1.31 7.42 5.57
N LEU A 18 -2.58 7.57 5.23
CA LEU A 18 -3.15 8.69 4.49
C LEU A 18 -3.99 9.60 5.42
N GLY A 19 -3.86 9.45 6.74
CA GLY A 19 -4.76 10.13 7.69
C GLY A 19 -6.12 9.43 7.79
N ASP A 20 -7.19 10.21 8.01
CA ASP A 20 -8.53 9.67 8.30
C ASP A 20 -9.13 8.86 7.15
N GLU A 21 -8.71 9.13 5.91
CA GLU A 21 -9.16 8.42 4.70
C GLU A 21 -8.45 7.08 4.45
N THR A 22 -7.54 6.65 5.33
CA THR A 22 -6.72 5.44 5.12
C THR A 22 -7.58 4.20 4.90
N GLU A 23 -8.60 3.98 5.75
CA GLU A 23 -9.50 2.83 5.63
C GLU A 23 -10.38 2.93 4.38
N GLN A 24 -10.94 4.12 4.10
CA GLN A 24 -11.77 4.31 2.92
C GLN A 24 -10.96 4.07 1.64
N THR A 25 -9.71 4.52 1.60
CA THR A 25 -8.80 4.31 0.48
C THR A 25 -8.47 2.83 0.28
N SER A 26 -8.24 2.06 1.35
CA SER A 26 -8.02 0.62 1.20
C SER A 26 -9.24 -0.08 0.59
N ARG A 27 -10.45 0.31 0.99
CA ARG A 27 -11.70 -0.21 0.41
C ARG A 27 -11.84 0.15 -1.06
N ARG A 28 -11.48 1.39 -1.46
CA ARG A 28 -11.47 1.82 -2.87
C ARG A 28 -10.48 1.01 -3.71
N LEU A 29 -9.28 0.76 -3.20
CA LEU A 29 -8.27 -0.06 -3.88
C LEU A 29 -8.76 -1.49 -4.11
N ILE A 30 -9.30 -2.13 -3.08
CA ILE A 30 -9.84 -3.49 -3.17
C ILE A 30 -11.00 -3.55 -4.16
N ALA A 31 -11.92 -2.58 -4.13
CA ALA A 31 -13.02 -2.49 -5.09
C ALA A 31 -12.54 -2.29 -6.54
N ALA A 32 -11.36 -1.70 -6.73
CA ALA A 32 -10.70 -1.56 -8.03
C ALA A 32 -9.86 -2.77 -8.46
N GLY A 33 -9.90 -3.87 -7.70
CA GLY A 33 -9.14 -5.10 -7.96
C GLY A 33 -7.70 -5.09 -7.45
N ILE A 34 -7.30 -4.07 -6.67
CA ILE A 34 -5.96 -3.96 -6.10
C ILE A 34 -5.98 -4.53 -4.69
N VAL A 35 -5.42 -5.74 -4.53
CA VAL A 35 -5.42 -6.47 -3.26
C VAL A 35 -4.41 -5.85 -2.28
N VAL A 36 -4.90 -5.36 -1.14
CA VAL A 36 -4.09 -4.78 -0.05
C VAL A 36 -4.61 -5.25 1.31
N ASP A 37 -3.74 -5.23 2.34
CA ASP A 37 -4.09 -5.56 3.73
C ASP A 37 -4.21 -4.26 4.55
N PHE A 38 -5.40 -3.91 5.02
CA PHE A 38 -5.59 -2.78 5.94
C PHE A 38 -5.71 -3.27 7.38
N ARG A 39 -4.98 -2.63 8.30
CA ARG A 39 -5.14 -2.89 9.74
C ARG A 39 -5.32 -1.58 10.51
N PRO A 40 -6.33 -1.49 11.40
CA PRO A 40 -6.47 -0.36 12.31
C PRO A 40 -5.17 -0.09 13.06
N GLY A 41 -4.70 1.16 13.03
CA GLY A 41 -3.43 1.58 13.66
C GLY A 41 -2.15 1.15 12.94
N ALA A 42 -2.21 0.32 11.89
CA ALA A 42 -1.04 -0.08 11.09
C ALA A 42 -1.07 0.41 9.63
N GLY A 43 -2.21 0.91 9.15
CA GLY A 43 -2.36 1.50 7.82
C GLY A 43 -2.62 0.46 6.71
N ILE A 44 -2.45 0.88 5.46
CA ILE A 44 -2.53 0.01 4.28
C ILE A 44 -1.18 -0.64 4.05
N ARG A 45 -1.08 -1.95 4.16
CA ARG A 45 0.16 -2.71 3.98
C ARG A 45 0.25 -3.19 2.54
N ILE A 46 1.27 -2.74 1.85
CA ILE A 46 1.54 -3.10 0.45
C ILE A 46 2.80 -3.94 0.42
N GLY A 47 2.69 -5.17 -0.08
CA GLY A 47 3.82 -6.07 -0.31
C GLY A 47 3.87 -6.46 -1.78
N ALA A 48 4.54 -5.65 -2.60
CA ALA A 48 4.81 -6.04 -3.98
C ALA A 48 5.74 -7.26 -4.00
N HIS A 49 5.44 -8.23 -4.85
CA HIS A 49 6.16 -9.50 -4.94
C HIS A 49 6.77 -9.70 -6.34
N PHE A 50 7.52 -10.80 -6.51
CA PHE A 50 8.22 -11.13 -7.77
C PHE A 50 7.28 -11.30 -8.98
N PHE A 51 5.98 -11.52 -8.74
CA PHE A 51 4.96 -11.66 -9.77
C PHE A 51 4.25 -10.33 -10.10
N ASN A 52 4.61 -9.24 -9.43
CA ASN A 52 4.08 -7.92 -9.76
C ASN A 52 4.96 -7.20 -10.77
N THR A 53 4.33 -6.38 -11.62
CA THR A 53 5.06 -5.51 -12.54
C THR A 53 5.20 -4.09 -11.99
N LEU A 54 6.09 -3.29 -12.59
CA LEU A 54 6.23 -1.88 -12.23
C LEU A 54 4.95 -1.11 -12.58
N GLU A 55 4.30 -1.44 -13.68
CA GLU A 55 3.05 -0.82 -14.13
C GLU A 55 1.91 -1.06 -13.13
N GLU A 56 1.83 -2.25 -12.52
CA GLU A 56 0.87 -2.53 -11.45
C GLU A 56 1.16 -1.69 -10.20
N CYS A 57 2.44 -1.48 -9.87
CA CYS A 57 2.84 -0.63 -8.75
C CYS A 57 2.48 0.84 -9.03
N GLU A 58 2.73 1.34 -10.24
CA GLU A 58 2.36 2.71 -10.66
C GLU A 58 0.85 2.92 -10.70
N LEU A 59 0.09 1.90 -11.09
CA LEU A 59 -1.38 1.92 -11.00
C LEU A 59 -1.83 2.08 -9.55
N LEU A 60 -1.27 1.29 -8.62
CA LEU A 60 -1.54 1.43 -7.20
C LEU A 60 -1.24 2.86 -6.71
N LEU A 61 -0.06 3.40 -7.03
CA LEU A 61 0.36 4.74 -6.63
C LEU A 61 -0.58 5.82 -7.17
N THR A 62 -1.05 5.66 -8.39
CA THR A 62 -2.01 6.58 -9.00
C THR A 62 -3.36 6.55 -8.28
N ARG A 63 -3.82 5.38 -7.84
CA ARG A 63 -5.09 5.22 -7.12
C ARG A 63 -5.04 5.60 -5.64
N LEU A 64 -3.85 5.78 -5.06
CA LEU A 64 -3.70 6.34 -3.72
C LEU A 64 -4.06 7.82 -3.66
N ARG A 65 -3.92 8.54 -4.78
CA ARG A 65 -4.30 9.95 -4.89
C ARG A 65 -5.84 10.07 -5.00
N PRO A 66 -6.45 11.12 -4.43
CA PRO A 66 -7.87 11.41 -4.61
C PRO A 66 -8.23 11.68 -6.07
#